data_AF-A0A6I0EAD6-F1
#
_entry.id   AF-A0A6I0EAD6-F1
#
_cell.length_a   1.000
_cell.length_b   1.000
_cell.length_c   1.000
_cell.angle_alpha   90.00
_cell.angle_beta   90.00
_cell.angle_gamma   90.00
#
_symmetry.space_group_name_H-M   'P 1'
#
loop_
_entity.id
_entity.type
_entity.pdbx_description
1 polymer ?
#
loop_
_entity_poly.entity_id
_entity_poly.type
_entity_poly.pdbx_seq_one_letter_code
_entity_poly.pdbx_strand_id
1 'polypeptide(L)'
;MRIVNHESTAGRRRRLGIVLPMVLLVLVLVAVMATSFAFHTGARLAGTRAVQTRLQTRLAAEAGLEKAKLLLANQRLDMNAWYHDPEELHRVIVYMPNGDETIWGTRDEYDDEKLIYRFSLVADDFTDDEEFIRFGITDESSKLNLNTATREQLLIIVQHAIGDRAEELEFTADDIVDAILDWRDEDDAPQKEEGDTEGPYYDGLVKRYPVKNAPFETVEELLLVKGVDGRLLYGEDQDRNGLLSTNEDNGAETFPDDNADGFLSRGMYPYLTVYSLDRNISNDNRPRINLYQNQGRLRQLLMEEFADDNEKVNYVLGAV
;
A
#
# COMPACT_ATOMS: atom_id res chain seq x y z
N MET A 1 -21.36 -70.96 -90.02
CA MET A 1 -20.46 -69.82 -90.27
C MET A 1 -21.06 -68.55 -89.66
N ARG A 2 -20.70 -68.24 -88.41
CA ARG A 2 -20.52 -66.88 -87.85
C ARG A 2 -20.13 -67.01 -86.38
N ILE A 3 -19.06 -66.33 -86.02
CA ILE A 3 -18.42 -66.30 -84.70
C ILE A 3 -18.97 -65.08 -83.94
N VAL A 4 -18.87 -65.14 -82.60
CA VAL A 4 -18.84 -64.07 -81.57
C VAL A 4 -20.14 -63.27 -81.32
N ASN A 5 -20.53 -62.90 -80.10
CA ASN A 5 -19.78 -62.60 -78.86
C ASN A 5 -20.55 -63.04 -77.60
N HIS A 6 -19.83 -63.57 -76.60
CA HIS A 6 -20.30 -63.64 -75.22
C HIS A 6 -19.90 -62.32 -74.53
N GLU A 7 -20.86 -61.40 -74.36
CA GLU A 7 -20.66 -60.26 -73.47
C GLU A 7 -20.82 -60.72 -72.01
N SER A 8 -19.71 -60.77 -71.30
CA SER A 8 -19.67 -60.91 -69.84
C SER A 8 -20.15 -59.61 -69.18
N THR A 9 -21.32 -59.64 -68.57
CA THR A 9 -21.81 -58.57 -67.68
C THR A 9 -21.04 -58.59 -66.36
N ALA A 10 -19.85 -57.99 -66.37
CA ALA A 10 -19.10 -57.73 -65.15
C ALA A 10 -19.84 -56.69 -64.29
N GLY A 11 -20.47 -57.14 -63.21
CA GLY A 11 -21.09 -56.28 -62.20
C GLY A 11 -20.05 -55.30 -61.63
N ARG A 12 -20.15 -54.03 -62.01
CA ARG A 12 -19.30 -52.95 -61.52
C ARG A 12 -19.68 -52.67 -60.06
N ARG A 13 -19.01 -53.32 -59.08
CA ARG A 13 -19.11 -52.97 -57.66
C ARG A 13 -18.75 -51.48 -57.51
N ARG A 14 -19.75 -50.63 -57.27
CA ARG A 14 -19.54 -49.25 -56.84
C ARG A 14 -18.83 -49.30 -55.48
N ARG A 15 -17.51 -49.11 -55.48
CA ARG A 15 -16.77 -48.87 -54.23
C ARG A 15 -17.26 -47.53 -53.68
N LEU A 16 -18.01 -47.56 -52.58
CA LEU A 16 -18.40 -46.36 -51.84
C LEU A 16 -17.12 -45.65 -51.39
N GLY A 17 -16.91 -44.41 -51.82
CA GLY A 17 -15.73 -43.62 -51.51
C GLY A 17 -15.74 -43.12 -50.06
N ILE A 18 -15.52 -44.03 -49.10
CA ILE A 18 -15.58 -43.75 -47.65
C ILE A 18 -14.23 -43.23 -47.09
N VAL A 19 -13.14 -43.41 -47.84
CA VAL A 19 -11.78 -43.05 -47.40
C VAL A 19 -11.65 -41.56 -47.13
N LEU A 20 -12.15 -40.71 -48.04
CA LEU A 20 -12.04 -39.25 -47.90
C LEU A 20 -12.78 -38.69 -46.65
N PRO A 21 -14.06 -38.99 -46.41
CA PRO A 21 -14.74 -38.49 -45.21
C PRO A 21 -14.15 -39.07 -43.92
N MET A 22 -13.65 -40.30 -43.93
CA MET A 22 -12.97 -40.90 -42.77
C MET A 22 -11.64 -40.19 -42.47
N VAL A 23 -10.82 -39.90 -43.50
CA VAL A 23 -9.57 -39.15 -43.35
C VAL A 23 -9.85 -37.72 -42.87
N LEU A 24 -10.86 -37.05 -43.42
CA LEU A 24 -11.25 -35.72 -42.96
C LEU A 24 -11.70 -35.73 -41.50
N LEU A 25 -12.48 -36.74 -41.07
CA LEU A 25 -12.89 -36.88 -39.68
C LEU A 25 -11.67 -37.08 -38.76
N VAL A 26 -10.73 -37.94 -39.15
CA VAL A 26 -9.49 -38.15 -38.40
C VAL A 26 -8.68 -36.86 -38.31
N LEU A 27 -8.55 -36.11 -39.41
CA LEU A 27 -7.85 -34.83 -39.42
C LEU A 27 -8.50 -33.78 -38.52
N VAL A 28 -9.85 -33.70 -38.52
CA VAL A 28 -10.59 -32.81 -37.61
C VAL A 28 -10.36 -33.20 -36.15
N LEU A 29 -10.43 -34.49 -35.82
CA LEU A 29 -10.18 -34.98 -34.46
C LEU A 29 -8.75 -34.70 -34.00
N VAL A 30 -7.76 -34.93 -34.86
CA VAL A 30 -6.36 -34.62 -34.58
C VAL A 30 -6.15 -33.12 -34.40
N ALA A 31 -6.77 -32.27 -35.23
CA ALA A 31 -6.70 -30.83 -35.10
C ALA A 31 -7.29 -30.34 -33.77
N VAL A 32 -8.48 -30.82 -33.40
CA VAL A 32 -9.12 -30.49 -32.11
C VAL A 32 -8.24 -30.93 -30.93
N MET A 33 -7.67 -32.14 -30.99
CA MET A 33 -6.80 -32.64 -29.94
C MET A 33 -5.49 -31.83 -29.84
N ALA A 34 -4.89 -31.47 -30.98
CA ALA A 34 -3.69 -30.64 -31.03
C ALA A 34 -3.96 -29.24 -30.48
N THR A 35 -5.08 -28.62 -30.86
CA THR A 35 -5.50 -27.31 -30.33
C THR A 35 -5.79 -27.37 -28.84
N SER A 36 -6.51 -28.40 -28.36
CA SER A 36 -6.79 -28.59 -26.94
C SER A 36 -5.49 -28.78 -26.15
N PHE A 37 -4.56 -29.61 -26.63
CA PHE A 37 -3.25 -29.78 -26.00
C PHE A 37 -2.44 -28.49 -25.96
N ALA A 38 -2.39 -27.73 -27.06
CA ALA A 38 -1.71 -26.45 -27.13
C ALA A 38 -2.30 -25.45 -26.14
N PHE A 39 -3.63 -25.35 -26.08
CA PHE A 39 -4.34 -24.50 -25.13
C PHE A 39 -4.04 -24.89 -23.67
N HIS A 40 -4.16 -26.18 -23.33
CA HIS A 40 -3.89 -26.65 -21.97
C HIS A 40 -2.44 -26.44 -21.55
N THR A 41 -1.49 -26.67 -22.46
CA THR A 41 -0.06 -26.45 -22.19
C THR A 41 0.24 -24.96 -22.03
N GLY A 42 -0.33 -24.11 -22.87
CA GLY A 42 -0.21 -22.65 -22.76
C GLY A 42 -0.77 -22.13 -21.44
N ALA A 43 -1.98 -22.56 -21.06
CA ALA A 43 -2.59 -22.18 -19.79
C ALA A 43 -1.78 -22.65 -18.57
N ARG A 44 -1.25 -23.88 -18.60
CA ARG A 44 -0.37 -24.39 -17.53
C ARG A 44 0.93 -23.62 -17.44
N LEU A 45 1.56 -23.30 -18.58
CA LEU A 45 2.79 -22.51 -18.60
C LEU A 45 2.56 -21.10 -18.07
N ALA A 46 1.47 -20.45 -18.46
CA ALA A 46 1.08 -19.14 -17.95
C ALA A 46 0.84 -19.18 -16.44
N GLY A 47 0.12 -20.19 -15.94
CA GLY A 47 -0.11 -20.39 -14.51
C GLY A 47 1.18 -20.60 -13.72
N THR A 48 2.08 -21.46 -14.20
CA THR A 48 3.38 -21.69 -13.54
C THR A 48 4.22 -20.41 -13.51
N ARG A 49 4.25 -19.65 -14.61
CA ARG A 49 4.96 -18.36 -14.66
C ARG A 49 4.37 -17.35 -13.69
N ALA A 50 3.05 -17.25 -13.59
CA ALA A 50 2.40 -16.34 -12.65
C ALA A 50 2.74 -16.70 -11.19
N VAL A 51 2.73 -17.99 -10.84
CA VAL A 51 3.14 -18.46 -9.51
C VAL A 51 4.62 -18.16 -9.24
N GLN A 52 5.50 -18.43 -10.21
CA GLN A 52 6.92 -18.10 -10.09
C GLN A 52 7.13 -16.60 -9.89
N THR A 53 6.50 -15.75 -10.70
CA THR A 53 6.59 -14.29 -10.55
C THR A 53 6.09 -13.83 -9.20
N ARG A 54 4.94 -14.32 -8.74
CA ARG A 54 4.40 -13.96 -7.43
C ARG A 54 5.37 -14.32 -6.30
N LEU A 55 5.98 -15.51 -6.34
CA LEU A 55 6.96 -15.93 -5.34
C LEU A 55 8.21 -15.04 -5.37
N GLN A 56 8.74 -14.78 -6.56
CA GLN A 56 9.92 -13.93 -6.72
C GLN A 56 9.67 -12.47 -6.30
N THR A 57 8.50 -11.90 -6.61
CA THR A 57 8.09 -10.58 -6.14
C THR A 57 7.98 -10.53 -4.62
N ARG A 58 7.40 -11.57 -3.99
CA ARG A 58 7.33 -11.67 -2.54
C ARG A 58 8.72 -11.74 -1.91
N LEU A 59 9.60 -12.58 -2.46
CA LEU A 59 10.98 -12.69 -1.98
C LEU A 59 11.76 -11.37 -2.15
N ALA A 60 11.51 -10.63 -3.23
CA ALA A 60 12.09 -9.31 -3.41
C ALA A 60 11.60 -8.32 -2.33
N ALA A 61 10.31 -8.32 -2.02
CA ALA A 61 9.78 -7.52 -0.91
C ALA A 61 10.38 -7.93 0.45
N GLU A 62 10.51 -9.23 0.72
CA GLU A 62 11.15 -9.75 1.93
C GLU A 62 12.64 -9.36 2.01
N ALA A 63 13.35 -9.30 0.87
CA ALA A 63 14.73 -8.81 0.83
C ALA A 63 14.84 -7.32 1.22
N GLY A 64 13.87 -6.49 0.82
CA GLY A 64 13.77 -5.10 1.27
C GLY A 64 13.59 -4.98 2.78
N LEU A 65 12.78 -5.84 3.39
CA LEU A 65 12.61 -5.89 4.84
C LEU A 65 13.92 -6.28 5.56
N GLU A 66 14.64 -7.29 5.05
CA GLU A 66 15.94 -7.67 5.62
C GLU A 66 17.01 -6.58 5.44
N LYS A 67 16.99 -5.86 4.30
CA LYS A 67 17.83 -4.67 4.10
C LYS A 67 17.53 -3.59 5.13
N ALA A 68 16.26 -3.27 5.37
CA ALA A 68 15.85 -2.28 6.38
C ALA A 68 16.33 -2.68 7.79
N LYS A 69 16.17 -3.95 8.18
CA LYS A 69 16.68 -4.46 9.46
C LYS A 69 18.19 -4.32 9.58
N LEU A 70 18.94 -4.69 8.54
CA LEU A 70 20.40 -4.61 8.52
C LEU A 70 20.86 -3.15 8.62
N LEU A 71 20.22 -2.25 7.87
CA LEU A 71 20.47 -0.82 7.88
C LEU A 71 20.28 -0.25 9.29
N LEU A 72 19.12 -0.50 9.91
CA LEU A 72 18.83 -0.03 11.26
C LEU A 72 19.69 -0.69 12.33
N ALA A 73 20.13 -1.93 12.14
CA ALA A 73 21.04 -2.59 13.08
C ALA A 73 22.44 -1.94 13.09
N ASN A 74 22.93 -1.49 11.93
CA ASN A 74 24.28 -0.95 11.79
C ASN A 74 24.34 0.59 11.91
N GLN A 75 23.29 1.28 11.45
CA GLN A 75 23.27 2.74 11.26
C GLN A 75 22.05 3.40 11.91
N ARG A 76 21.48 2.80 12.97
CA ARG A 76 20.29 3.33 13.67
C ARG A 76 20.37 4.83 14.00
N LEU A 77 21.55 5.31 14.38
CA LEU A 77 21.77 6.68 14.85
C LEU A 77 22.12 7.65 13.71
N ASP A 78 22.37 7.14 12.51
CA ASP A 78 22.67 7.94 11.32
C ASP A 78 21.39 8.12 10.51
N MET A 79 20.66 9.19 10.80
CA MET A 79 19.38 9.46 10.16
C MET A 79 19.51 9.67 8.65
N ASN A 80 20.65 10.17 8.16
CA ASN A 80 20.88 10.32 6.72
C ASN A 80 20.92 8.97 5.99
N ALA A 81 21.32 7.90 6.67
CA ALA A 81 21.41 6.57 6.08
C ALA A 81 20.05 5.88 5.92
N TRP A 82 19.07 6.19 6.78
CA TRP A 82 17.77 5.49 6.77
C TRP A 82 16.56 6.37 6.45
N TYR A 83 16.64 7.70 6.62
CA TYR A 83 15.52 8.60 6.36
C TYR A 83 15.26 8.78 4.86
N HIS A 84 16.29 9.02 4.05
CA HIS A 84 16.16 9.11 2.60
C HIS A 84 17.47 8.70 1.93
N ASP A 85 17.53 7.48 1.39
CA ASP A 85 18.69 6.97 0.66
C ASP A 85 18.25 6.20 -0.60
N PRO A 86 17.99 6.91 -1.72
CA PRO A 86 17.61 6.27 -2.97
C PRO A 86 18.67 5.34 -3.55
N GLU A 87 19.96 5.50 -3.23
CA GLU A 87 20.99 4.62 -3.76
C GLU A 87 20.90 3.22 -3.14
N GLU A 88 20.62 3.16 -1.85
CA GLU A 88 20.52 1.90 -1.10
C GLU A 88 19.11 1.33 -1.00
N LEU A 89 18.08 2.13 -1.33
CA LEU A 89 16.67 1.81 -1.05
C LEU A 89 15.71 1.97 -2.24
N HIS A 90 16.16 2.43 -3.42
CA HIS A 90 15.31 2.52 -4.61
C HIS A 90 15.74 1.55 -5.71
N ARG A 91 14.80 0.77 -6.26
CA ARG A 91 15.03 -0.11 -7.43
C ARG A 91 16.21 -1.09 -7.25
N VAL A 92 16.47 -1.51 -6.01
CA VAL A 92 17.58 -2.41 -5.68
C VAL A 92 17.31 -3.78 -6.28
N ILE A 93 18.24 -4.30 -7.07
CA ILE A 93 18.10 -5.57 -7.77
C ILE A 93 18.24 -6.73 -6.78
N VAL A 94 17.23 -7.60 -6.74
CA VAL A 94 17.25 -8.83 -5.92
C VAL A 94 17.56 -10.06 -6.76
N TYR A 95 16.88 -10.17 -7.90
CA TYR A 95 17.00 -11.35 -8.74
C TYR A 95 16.69 -11.04 -10.19
N MET A 96 17.47 -11.66 -11.08
CA MET A 96 17.28 -11.62 -12.51
C MET A 96 17.44 -13.03 -13.09
N PRO A 97 16.42 -13.61 -13.73
CA PRO A 97 16.54 -14.90 -14.39
C PRO A 97 17.62 -14.87 -15.49
N ASN A 98 18.62 -15.76 -15.40
CA ASN A 98 19.77 -15.82 -16.31
C ASN A 98 20.55 -14.49 -16.41
N GLY A 99 20.48 -13.65 -15.36
CA GLY A 99 21.26 -12.42 -15.24
C GLY A 99 22.64 -12.64 -14.63
N ASP A 100 23.46 -11.59 -14.67
CA ASP A 100 24.70 -11.54 -13.91
C ASP A 100 24.37 -11.45 -12.41
N GLU A 101 25.08 -12.19 -11.56
CA GLU A 101 24.86 -12.15 -10.11
C GLU A 101 25.62 -10.99 -9.44
N THR A 102 26.63 -10.42 -10.12
CA THR A 102 27.46 -9.35 -9.58
C THR A 102 26.73 -8.02 -9.39
N ILE A 103 25.56 -7.86 -10.03
CA ILE A 103 24.70 -6.68 -9.94
C ILE A 103 23.64 -6.78 -8.82
N TRP A 104 23.57 -7.92 -8.12
CA TRP A 104 22.59 -8.05 -7.04
C TRP A 104 22.94 -7.12 -5.89
N GLY A 105 21.94 -6.40 -5.39
CA GLY A 105 22.11 -5.34 -4.40
C GLY A 105 22.53 -3.99 -4.98
N THR A 106 22.70 -3.86 -6.29
CA THR A 106 22.95 -2.56 -6.95
C THR A 106 21.69 -1.99 -7.59
N ARG A 107 21.81 -0.76 -8.07
CA ARG A 107 20.80 -0.02 -8.84
C ARG A 107 21.20 0.14 -10.31
N ASP A 108 22.15 -0.66 -10.79
CA ASP A 108 22.73 -0.50 -12.13
C ASP A 108 21.63 -0.55 -13.20
N GLU A 109 21.67 0.44 -14.09
CA GLU A 109 20.66 0.63 -15.13
C GLU A 109 20.69 -0.57 -16.09
N TYR A 110 19.55 -1.24 -16.21
CA TYR A 110 19.41 -2.44 -17.01
C TYR A 110 18.26 -2.27 -18.00
N ASP A 111 18.42 -2.88 -19.17
CA ASP A 111 17.42 -3.00 -20.22
C ASP A 111 16.07 -3.53 -19.69
N ASP A 112 15.09 -2.64 -19.60
CA ASP A 112 13.73 -2.91 -19.12
C ASP A 112 12.99 -3.99 -19.95
N GLU A 113 13.56 -4.45 -21.07
CA GLU A 113 13.04 -5.60 -21.83
C GLU A 113 13.15 -6.93 -21.07
N LYS A 114 13.96 -7.02 -20.00
CA LYS A 114 14.12 -8.25 -19.21
C LYS A 114 13.36 -8.20 -17.88
N LEU A 115 12.80 -9.36 -17.50
CA LEU A 115 12.13 -9.53 -16.22
C LEU A 115 13.16 -9.45 -15.09
N ILE A 116 13.05 -8.43 -14.24
CA ILE A 116 13.92 -8.20 -13.08
C ILE A 116 13.04 -8.00 -11.85
N TYR A 117 13.47 -8.57 -10.74
CA TYR A 117 12.83 -8.40 -9.44
C TYR A 117 13.67 -7.44 -8.61
N ARG A 118 13.01 -6.36 -8.18
CA ARG A 118 13.61 -5.26 -7.42
C ARG A 118 12.79 -5.00 -6.17
N PHE A 119 13.37 -4.35 -5.18
CA PHE A 119 12.61 -3.71 -4.11
C PHE A 119 12.89 -2.22 -4.08
N SER A 120 11.92 -1.49 -3.53
CA SER A 120 12.09 -0.13 -3.06
C SER A 120 11.47 -0.04 -1.66
N LEU A 121 12.09 0.73 -0.77
CA LEU A 121 11.46 1.13 0.49
C LEU A 121 10.92 2.53 0.30
N VAL A 122 9.60 2.65 0.23
CA VAL A 122 8.91 3.93 0.06
C VAL A 122 8.44 4.41 1.43
N ALA A 123 8.58 5.70 1.68
CA ALA A 123 8.14 6.33 2.90
C ALA A 123 7.57 7.71 2.58
N ASP A 124 6.69 8.20 3.44
CA ASP A 124 5.99 9.46 3.21
C ASP A 124 6.89 10.68 3.45
N ASP A 125 6.75 11.75 2.67
CA ASP A 125 7.48 13.01 2.84
C ASP A 125 6.49 14.18 3.00
N PHE A 126 6.42 14.75 4.20
CA PHE A 126 5.53 15.88 4.46
C PHE A 126 6.09 17.22 3.97
N THR A 127 7.31 17.25 3.43
CA THR A 127 7.96 18.48 2.97
C THR A 127 7.88 18.67 1.45
N ASP A 128 7.50 17.62 0.72
CA ASP A 128 7.40 17.62 -0.72
C ASP A 128 6.29 16.66 -1.17
N ASP A 129 5.26 17.21 -1.80
CA ASP A 129 4.16 16.51 -2.44
C ASP A 129 4.14 16.72 -3.97
N GLU A 130 5.20 17.28 -4.56
CA GLU A 130 5.25 17.62 -5.99
C GLU A 130 6.37 16.89 -6.75
N GLU A 131 7.59 16.82 -6.19
CA GLU A 131 8.80 16.55 -6.99
C GLU A 131 9.32 15.11 -6.87
N PHE A 132 9.37 14.50 -5.68
CA PHE A 132 9.89 13.14 -5.54
C PHE A 132 9.28 12.29 -4.42
N ILE A 133 9.18 10.99 -4.68
CA ILE A 133 8.87 9.97 -3.67
C ILE A 133 10.08 9.78 -2.75
N ARG A 134 9.89 9.81 -1.43
CA ARG A 134 10.96 9.51 -0.48
C ARG A 134 11.22 8.00 -0.39
N PHE A 135 12.46 7.61 -0.63
CA PHE A 135 12.94 6.23 -0.45
C PHE A 135 13.67 6.07 0.89
N GLY A 136 13.00 5.48 1.88
CA GLY A 136 13.49 5.51 3.25
C GLY A 136 12.64 4.73 4.24
N ILE A 137 12.86 5.02 5.52
CA ILE A 137 12.14 4.46 6.66
C ILE A 137 11.51 5.61 7.45
N THR A 138 10.31 5.38 7.99
CA THR A 138 9.64 6.28 8.94
C THR A 138 9.69 5.68 10.34
N ASP A 139 9.98 6.50 11.34
CA ASP A 139 9.87 6.09 12.73
C ASP A 139 8.38 6.08 13.14
N GLU A 140 7.82 4.90 13.41
CA GLU A 140 6.42 4.81 13.88
C GLU A 140 6.22 5.52 15.23
N SER A 141 7.26 5.70 16.04
CA SER A 141 7.17 6.47 17.28
C SER A 141 7.15 7.99 17.07
N SER A 142 7.33 8.47 15.83
CA SER A 142 7.08 9.87 15.47
C SER A 142 5.60 10.13 15.10
N LYS A 143 4.76 9.10 15.10
CA LYS A 143 3.32 9.18 14.83
C LYS A 143 2.50 9.08 16.11
N LEU A 144 1.26 9.55 16.04
CA LEU A 144 0.31 9.44 17.15
C LEU A 144 -0.23 8.01 17.25
N ASN A 145 -0.05 7.38 18.41
CA ASN A 145 -0.54 6.02 18.61
C ASN A 145 -2.04 6.01 18.91
N LEU A 146 -2.81 5.43 17.99
CA LEU A 146 -4.26 5.36 18.00
C LEU A 146 -4.81 4.62 19.23
N ASN A 147 -4.04 3.75 19.88
CA ASN A 147 -4.47 3.03 21.08
C ASN A 147 -4.24 3.81 22.38
N THR A 148 -3.45 4.88 22.36
CA THR A 148 -3.12 5.67 23.56
C THR A 148 -3.40 7.16 23.42
N ALA A 149 -3.73 7.63 22.21
CA ALA A 149 -4.01 9.03 21.92
C ALA A 149 -5.13 9.59 22.80
N THR A 150 -4.98 10.82 23.29
CA THR A 150 -6.07 11.49 24.01
C THR A 150 -7.12 12.02 23.05
N ARG A 151 -8.31 12.35 23.58
CA ARG A 151 -9.40 12.95 22.79
C ARG A 151 -8.94 14.22 22.07
N GLU A 152 -8.18 15.08 22.76
CA GLU A 152 -7.68 16.34 22.20
C GLU A 152 -6.71 16.11 21.05
N GLN A 153 -5.83 15.10 21.16
CA GLN A 153 -4.90 14.76 20.08
C GLN A 153 -5.64 14.22 18.85
N LEU A 154 -6.64 13.35 19.06
CA LEU A 154 -7.46 12.82 17.97
C LEU A 154 -8.27 13.93 17.29
N LEU A 155 -8.84 14.87 18.05
CA LEU A 155 -9.54 16.02 17.49
C LEU A 155 -8.67 16.83 16.54
N ILE A 156 -7.41 17.09 16.87
CA ILE A 156 -6.49 17.81 15.98
C ILE A 156 -6.33 17.09 14.64
N ILE A 157 -6.08 15.78 14.68
CA ILE A 157 -5.87 14.97 13.48
C ILE A 157 -7.15 14.85 12.64
N VAL A 158 -8.29 14.61 13.28
CA VAL A 158 -9.58 14.48 12.59
C VAL A 158 -10.00 15.82 11.99
N GLN A 159 -9.87 16.94 12.69
CA GLN A 159 -10.17 18.26 12.15
C GLN A 159 -9.26 18.60 10.96
N HIS A 160 -7.98 18.24 11.04
CA HIS A 160 -7.04 18.42 9.93
C HIS A 160 -7.47 17.62 8.70
N ALA A 161 -7.83 16.34 8.87
CA ALA A 161 -8.27 15.47 7.78
C ALA A 161 -9.64 15.85 7.19
N ILE A 162 -10.53 16.45 8.00
CA ILE A 162 -11.80 17.01 7.50
C ILE A 162 -11.53 18.24 6.63
N GLY A 163 -10.58 19.09 7.04
CA GLY A 163 -10.26 20.34 6.34
C GLY A 163 -11.51 21.20 6.10
N ASP A 164 -11.64 21.71 4.88
CA ASP A 164 -12.76 22.57 4.47
C ASP A 164 -14.05 21.78 4.15
N ARG A 165 -14.02 20.45 4.28
CA ARG A 165 -15.12 19.54 3.89
C ARG A 165 -16.15 19.34 5.01
N ALA A 166 -16.05 20.07 6.12
CA ALA A 166 -16.88 19.87 7.30
C ALA A 166 -18.39 19.96 7.01
N GLU A 167 -18.81 20.78 6.04
CA GLU A 167 -20.22 20.94 5.64
C GLU A 167 -20.74 19.78 4.77
N GLU A 168 -19.85 18.97 4.18
CA GLU A 168 -20.20 17.83 3.33
C GLU A 168 -20.42 16.54 4.13
N LEU A 169 -19.88 16.47 5.34
CA LEU A 169 -19.86 15.27 6.15
C LEU A 169 -21.15 15.10 6.95
N GLU A 170 -21.60 13.85 7.06
CA GLU A 170 -22.75 13.48 7.90
C GLU A 170 -22.43 13.60 9.40
N PHE A 171 -21.15 13.45 9.76
CA PHE A 171 -20.67 13.40 11.15
C PHE A 171 -19.65 14.48 11.42
N THR A 172 -19.71 15.06 12.62
CA THR A 172 -18.75 16.08 13.04
C THR A 172 -17.44 15.45 13.51
N ALA A 173 -16.38 16.26 13.62
CA ALA A 173 -15.11 15.81 14.19
C ALA A 173 -15.27 15.19 15.59
N ASP A 174 -16.13 15.79 16.43
CA ASP A 174 -16.40 15.27 17.77
C ASP A 174 -17.07 13.89 17.72
N ASP A 175 -18.03 13.68 16.81
CA ASP A 175 -18.72 12.39 16.68
C ASP A 175 -17.78 11.28 16.21
N ILE A 176 -16.89 11.60 15.28
CA ILE A 176 -15.86 10.67 14.78
C ILE A 176 -14.88 10.32 15.90
N VAL A 177 -14.39 11.32 16.65
CA VAL A 177 -13.44 11.09 17.74
C VAL A 177 -14.07 10.25 18.84
N ASP A 178 -15.31 10.54 19.21
CA ASP A 178 -16.02 9.76 20.24
C ASP A 178 -16.21 8.29 19.77
N ALA A 179 -16.53 8.07 18.48
CA ALA A 179 -16.60 6.73 17.91
C ALA A 179 -15.25 6.00 17.89
N ILE A 180 -14.12 6.71 17.66
CA ILE A 180 -12.78 6.13 17.74
C ILE A 180 -12.45 5.69 19.17
N LEU A 181 -12.89 6.46 20.17
CA LEU A 181 -12.68 6.14 21.59
C LEU A 181 -13.48 4.92 22.02
N ASP A 182 -14.78 4.89 21.72
CA ASP A 182 -15.67 3.76 22.06
C ASP A 182 -15.25 2.49 21.30
N TRP A 183 -14.73 2.61 20.07
CA TRP A 183 -14.26 1.44 19.32
C TRP A 183 -13.14 0.67 20.04
N ARG A 184 -12.29 1.36 20.81
CA ARG A 184 -11.07 0.79 21.41
C ARG A 184 -11.15 0.57 22.92
N ASP A 185 -12.13 1.16 23.61
CA ASP A 185 -12.28 0.93 25.05
C ASP A 185 -12.95 -0.43 25.33
N GLU A 186 -12.97 -0.88 26.58
CA GLU A 186 -13.40 -2.25 26.91
C GLU A 186 -14.89 -2.35 27.28
N ASP A 187 -15.57 -1.21 27.39
CA ASP A 187 -16.96 -1.18 27.86
C ASP A 187 -17.95 -1.02 26.70
N ASP A 188 -19.24 -0.98 27.01
CA ASP A 188 -20.32 -0.80 26.02
C ASP A 188 -21.03 0.56 26.26
N ALA A 189 -20.41 1.45 27.06
CA ALA A 189 -20.98 2.71 27.46
C ALA A 189 -20.47 3.82 26.51
N PRO A 190 -21.37 4.43 25.72
CA PRO A 190 -20.95 5.41 24.74
C PRO A 190 -20.35 6.65 25.42
N GLN A 191 -19.35 7.30 24.81
CA GLN A 191 -18.81 8.58 25.29
C GLN A 191 -19.90 9.65 25.53
N LYS A 192 -20.99 9.60 24.74
CA LYS A 192 -22.16 10.48 24.83
C LYS A 192 -23.43 9.67 25.10
N GLU A 193 -24.35 10.22 25.90
CA GLU A 193 -25.56 9.52 26.38
C GLU A 193 -26.49 8.94 25.28
N GLU A 194 -26.36 9.33 24.01
CA GLU A 194 -27.30 8.96 22.96
C GLU A 194 -27.06 7.56 22.31
N GLY A 195 -26.04 6.79 22.71
CA GLY A 195 -25.82 5.43 22.18
C GLY A 195 -25.39 5.36 20.72
N ASP A 196 -24.94 6.50 20.20
CA ASP A 196 -24.74 6.75 18.78
C ASP A 196 -23.40 6.26 18.25
N THR A 197 -22.47 5.88 19.13
CA THR A 197 -21.08 5.51 18.84
C THR A 197 -20.78 4.06 19.18
N GLU A 198 -21.80 3.31 19.61
CA GLU A 198 -21.73 1.98 20.18
C GLU A 198 -22.62 0.97 19.43
N GLY A 199 -22.83 -0.22 20.01
CA GLY A 199 -23.68 -1.29 19.50
C GLY A 199 -24.93 -0.86 18.69
N PRO A 200 -25.79 0.08 19.16
CA PRO A 200 -26.98 0.49 18.43
C PRO A 200 -26.73 1.02 17.00
N TYR A 201 -25.64 1.76 16.79
CA TYR A 201 -25.26 2.26 15.47
C TYR A 201 -24.86 1.10 14.55
N TYR A 202 -23.93 0.25 15.00
CA TYR A 202 -23.37 -0.82 14.18
C TYR A 202 -24.37 -1.96 13.91
N ASP A 203 -25.30 -2.21 14.84
CA ASP A 203 -26.45 -3.09 14.63
C ASP A 203 -27.47 -2.52 13.63
N GLY A 204 -27.50 -1.20 13.46
CA GLY A 204 -28.34 -0.50 12.49
C GLY A 204 -27.85 -0.60 11.04
N LEU A 205 -26.58 -0.91 10.83
CA LEU A 205 -25.97 -0.98 9.50
C LEU A 205 -26.61 -2.06 8.61
N VAL A 206 -26.59 -1.82 7.29
CA VAL A 206 -27.05 -2.82 6.29
C VAL A 206 -26.27 -4.12 6.43
N LYS A 207 -24.95 -4.01 6.62
CA LYS A 207 -24.08 -5.13 6.99
C LYS A 207 -23.59 -4.88 8.42
N ARG A 208 -24.26 -5.52 9.36
CA ARG A 208 -23.97 -5.42 10.79
C ARG A 208 -22.65 -6.08 11.15
N TYR A 209 -21.97 -5.49 12.12
CA TYR A 209 -20.81 -6.05 12.79
C TYR A 209 -20.77 -5.48 14.22
N PRO A 210 -20.18 -6.21 15.19
CA PRO A 210 -20.03 -5.68 16.54
C PRO A 210 -18.95 -4.61 16.58
N VAL A 211 -19.08 -3.69 17.54
CA VAL A 211 -17.96 -2.87 18.01
C VAL A 211 -16.89 -3.80 18.56
N LYS A 212 -15.63 -3.43 18.36
CA LYS A 212 -14.53 -4.31 18.73
C LYS A 212 -14.28 -4.35 20.24
N ASN A 213 -14.44 -3.20 20.90
CA ASN A 213 -14.16 -2.97 22.31
C ASN A 213 -12.78 -3.50 22.72
N ALA A 214 -11.79 -3.22 21.86
CA ALA A 214 -10.41 -3.64 22.05
C ALA A 214 -9.45 -2.77 21.23
N PRO A 215 -8.15 -2.73 21.59
CA PRO A 215 -7.16 -1.98 20.83
C PRO A 215 -7.17 -2.30 19.33
N PHE A 216 -6.94 -1.27 18.52
CA PHE A 216 -6.75 -1.37 17.07
C PHE A 216 -5.55 -2.26 16.73
N GLU A 217 -5.72 -3.15 15.75
CA GLU A 217 -4.66 -4.04 15.24
C GLU A 217 -3.96 -3.47 14.00
N THR A 218 -4.66 -2.63 13.25
CA THR A 218 -4.16 -1.85 12.11
C THR A 218 -4.78 -0.46 12.10
N VAL A 219 -4.18 0.49 11.38
CA VAL A 219 -4.75 1.84 11.23
C VAL A 219 -6.01 1.78 10.37
N GLU A 220 -6.05 0.93 9.34
CA GLU A 220 -7.17 0.78 8.41
C GLU A 220 -8.45 0.24 9.03
N GLU A 221 -8.38 -0.33 10.24
CA GLU A 221 -9.55 -0.69 11.02
C GLU A 221 -10.42 0.54 11.35
N LEU A 222 -9.87 1.76 11.28
CA LEU A 222 -10.65 3.00 11.28
C LEU A 222 -11.76 3.03 10.22
N LEU A 223 -11.62 2.34 9.08
CA LEU A 223 -12.69 2.25 8.07
C LEU A 223 -13.94 1.48 8.54
N LEU A 224 -13.88 0.86 9.72
CA LEU A 224 -15.03 0.25 10.40
C LEU A 224 -15.63 1.17 11.46
N VAL A 225 -15.01 2.30 11.77
CA VAL A 225 -15.48 3.25 12.78
C VAL A 225 -16.52 4.18 12.16
N LYS A 226 -17.57 4.50 12.92
CA LYS A 226 -18.61 5.44 12.51
C LYS A 226 -18.01 6.74 11.96
N GLY A 227 -18.45 7.11 10.77
CA GLY A 227 -18.12 8.39 10.13
C GLY A 227 -16.73 8.48 9.52
N VAL A 228 -15.89 7.44 9.60
CA VAL A 228 -14.61 7.40 8.88
C VAL A 228 -14.78 6.71 7.53
N ASP A 229 -14.37 7.38 6.47
CA ASP A 229 -14.31 6.84 5.12
C ASP A 229 -12.89 6.88 4.54
N GLY A 230 -12.75 6.44 3.29
CA GLY A 230 -11.46 6.43 2.59
C GLY A 230 -10.88 7.84 2.39
N ARG A 231 -11.72 8.87 2.25
CA ARG A 231 -11.27 10.26 2.05
C ARG A 231 -10.73 10.84 3.35
N LEU A 232 -11.37 10.57 4.48
CA LEU A 232 -10.83 10.97 5.78
C LEU A 232 -9.55 10.20 6.14
N LEU A 233 -9.49 8.91 5.84
CA LEU A 233 -8.33 8.11 6.20
C LEU A 233 -7.12 8.38 5.30
N TYR A 234 -7.29 8.33 3.98
CA TYR A 234 -6.17 8.44 3.03
C TYR A 234 -6.02 9.83 2.43
N GLY A 235 -7.09 10.63 2.42
CA GLY A 235 -7.09 11.93 1.75
C GLY A 235 -7.24 11.77 0.24
N GLU A 236 -6.56 12.65 -0.48
CA GLU A 236 -6.48 12.68 -1.95
C GLU A 236 -5.43 11.74 -2.50
N ASP A 237 -4.45 11.31 -1.69
CA ASP A 237 -3.38 10.37 -2.08
C ASP A 237 -3.91 8.93 -2.22
N GLN A 238 -4.57 8.65 -3.35
CA GLN A 238 -5.25 7.39 -3.62
C GLN A 238 -4.28 6.25 -3.86
N ASP A 239 -3.16 6.53 -4.52
CA ASP A 239 -2.14 5.52 -4.81
C ASP A 239 -1.08 5.38 -3.69
N ARG A 240 -1.14 6.27 -2.68
CA ARG A 240 -0.32 6.27 -1.46
C ARG A 240 1.15 6.44 -1.75
N ASN A 241 1.46 7.25 -2.77
CA ASN A 241 2.83 7.55 -3.17
C ASN A 241 3.36 8.86 -2.56
N GLY A 242 2.48 9.66 -1.93
CA GLY A 242 2.80 10.92 -1.27
C GLY A 242 2.95 12.12 -2.21
N LEU A 243 2.61 11.98 -3.48
CA LEU A 243 2.69 13.01 -4.53
C LEU A 243 1.30 13.36 -5.06
N LEU A 244 1.08 14.63 -5.38
CA LEU A 244 -0.13 15.08 -6.04
C LEU A 244 -0.11 14.66 -7.52
N SER A 245 -0.86 13.62 -7.87
CA SER A 245 -1.01 13.20 -9.25
C SER A 245 -2.13 13.96 -9.97
N THR A 246 -2.11 13.95 -11.31
CA THR A 246 -3.14 14.64 -12.12
C THR A 246 -4.56 14.13 -11.85
N ASN A 247 -4.72 12.89 -11.35
CA ASN A 247 -6.02 12.35 -11.00
C ASN A 247 -6.44 12.63 -9.54
N GLU A 248 -5.64 13.41 -8.82
CA GLU A 248 -5.86 13.82 -7.43
C GLU A 248 -5.95 15.36 -7.30
N ASP A 249 -5.93 16.07 -8.44
CA ASP A 249 -6.05 17.53 -8.57
C ASP A 249 -6.94 17.90 -9.78
N ASN A 250 -8.03 17.16 -10.01
CA ASN A 250 -8.93 17.37 -11.15
C ASN A 250 -10.41 17.56 -10.80
N GLY A 251 -10.71 17.82 -9.53
CA GLY A 251 -12.02 18.13 -9.03
C GLY A 251 -12.93 16.91 -9.10
N ALA A 252 -14.00 17.00 -9.89
CA ALA A 252 -14.96 15.91 -10.05
C ALA A 252 -14.82 15.19 -11.41
N GLU A 253 -13.67 15.31 -12.08
CA GLU A 253 -13.43 14.64 -13.36
C GLU A 253 -13.22 13.13 -13.18
N THR A 254 -12.46 12.74 -12.15
CA THR A 254 -12.29 11.34 -11.74
C THR A 254 -12.72 11.12 -10.30
N PHE A 255 -13.35 9.98 -10.04
CA PHE A 255 -13.67 9.59 -8.66
C PHE A 255 -12.43 8.93 -8.00
N PRO A 256 -12.15 9.18 -6.71
CA PRO A 256 -12.88 10.09 -5.81
C PRO A 256 -12.69 11.55 -6.18
N ASP A 257 -13.73 12.38 -6.01
CA ASP A 257 -13.60 13.81 -6.25
C ASP A 257 -12.49 14.40 -5.35
N ASP A 258 -11.89 15.51 -5.76
CA ASP A 258 -10.88 16.28 -5.01
C ASP A 258 -11.23 17.78 -5.03
N ASN A 259 -10.45 18.61 -4.33
CA ASN A 259 -10.72 20.04 -4.26
C ASN A 259 -10.06 20.88 -5.38
N ALA A 260 -9.19 20.27 -6.18
CA ALA A 260 -8.37 20.88 -7.24
C ALA A 260 -7.67 22.18 -6.81
N ASP A 261 -7.15 22.23 -5.58
CA ASP A 261 -6.49 23.42 -5.04
C ASP A 261 -4.97 23.46 -5.27
N GLY A 262 -4.42 22.42 -5.90
CA GLY A 262 -2.99 22.26 -6.15
C GLY A 262 -2.18 21.80 -4.95
N PHE A 263 -2.79 21.35 -3.85
CA PHE A 263 -2.12 20.78 -2.69
C PHE A 263 -2.65 19.38 -2.39
N LEU A 264 -1.76 18.45 -2.03
CA LEU A 264 -2.19 17.11 -1.65
C LEU A 264 -2.81 17.12 -0.26
N SER A 265 -4.13 16.99 -0.18
CA SER A 265 -4.80 16.78 1.10
C SER A 265 -4.51 15.38 1.62
N ARG A 266 -3.64 15.29 2.63
CA ARG A 266 -3.34 14.03 3.31
C ARG A 266 -4.44 13.71 4.33
N GLY A 267 -4.92 12.48 4.32
CA GLY A 267 -5.86 12.00 5.34
C GLY A 267 -5.19 11.81 6.70
N MET A 268 -5.87 11.08 7.60
CA MET A 268 -5.34 10.77 8.93
C MET A 268 -4.18 9.78 8.92
N TYR A 269 -4.11 8.89 7.91
CA TYR A 269 -3.21 7.73 7.87
C TYR A 269 -1.72 8.04 8.15
N PRO A 270 -1.09 9.05 7.54
CA PRO A 270 0.34 9.28 7.72
C PRO A 270 0.71 9.78 9.14
N TYR A 271 -0.27 10.28 9.89
CA TYR A 271 -0.09 10.79 11.26
C TYR A 271 -0.33 9.74 12.35
N LEU A 272 -0.90 8.58 12.00
CA LEU A 272 -1.36 7.58 12.95
C LEU A 272 -0.52 6.31 12.91
N THR A 273 -0.42 5.65 14.06
CA THR A 273 0.14 4.31 14.20
C THR A 273 -0.64 3.50 15.22
N VAL A 274 -0.53 2.17 15.16
CA VAL A 274 -0.94 1.27 16.25
C VAL A 274 0.27 0.66 16.98
N TYR A 275 1.49 0.97 16.51
CA TYR A 275 2.74 0.46 17.04
C TYR A 275 3.71 1.61 17.33
N SER A 276 3.71 2.11 18.56
CA SER A 276 4.78 2.99 19.04
C SER A 276 5.34 2.49 20.38
N LEU A 277 6.67 2.57 20.53
CA LEU A 277 7.35 2.28 21.78
C LEU A 277 8.65 3.08 21.82
N ASP A 278 8.66 4.12 22.64
CA ASP A 278 9.86 4.93 22.86
C ASP A 278 10.21 4.97 24.35
N ARG A 279 11.50 4.88 24.65
CA ARG A 279 12.03 5.02 26.03
C ARG A 279 12.18 6.49 26.45
N ASN A 280 11.83 7.42 25.57
CA ASN A 280 11.98 8.85 25.72
C ASN A 280 13.46 9.26 25.97
N ILE A 281 14.36 8.58 25.26
CA ILE A 281 15.81 8.84 25.29
C ILE A 281 16.31 9.20 23.88
N SER A 282 17.25 10.12 23.80
CA SER A 282 17.96 10.51 22.58
C SER A 282 19.01 9.47 22.18
N ASN A 283 19.60 9.67 21.01
CA ASN A 283 20.59 8.78 20.40
C ASN A 283 21.88 8.61 21.24
N ASP A 284 22.16 9.55 22.14
CA ASP A 284 23.29 9.54 23.07
C ASP A 284 22.90 9.10 24.50
N ASN A 285 21.71 8.48 24.66
CA ASN A 285 21.15 7.99 25.92
C ASN A 285 20.82 9.08 26.96
N ARG A 286 20.69 10.35 26.58
CA ARG A 286 20.12 11.38 27.44
C ARG A 286 18.58 11.42 27.33
N PRO A 287 17.86 11.97 28.31
CA PRO A 287 16.42 12.22 28.15
C PRO A 287 16.15 13.18 26.99
N ARG A 288 15.11 12.91 26.18
CA ARG A 288 14.71 13.86 25.12
C ARG A 288 14.21 15.17 25.72
N ILE A 289 14.43 16.27 25.01
CA ILE A 289 13.94 17.60 25.40
C ILE A 289 12.45 17.68 25.04
N ASN A 290 11.59 17.89 26.03
CA ASN A 290 10.17 18.16 25.80
C ASN A 290 10.00 19.54 25.14
N LEU A 291 9.49 19.59 23.91
CA LEU A 291 9.28 20.83 23.17
C LEU A 291 8.08 21.64 23.69
N TYR A 292 7.14 21.02 24.40
CA TYR A 292 5.93 21.68 24.92
C TYR A 292 6.08 22.16 26.36
N GLN A 293 7.31 22.27 26.87
CA GLN A 293 7.58 22.81 28.20
C GLN A 293 7.69 24.34 28.18
N ASN A 294 7.92 24.96 29.35
CA ASN A 294 8.13 26.40 29.45
C ASN A 294 9.25 26.90 28.50
N GLN A 295 8.95 27.91 27.68
CA GLN A 295 9.87 28.42 26.64
C GLN A 295 11.23 28.88 27.18
N GLY A 296 11.30 29.46 28.39
CA GLY A 296 12.57 29.86 28.99
C GLY A 296 13.45 28.65 29.33
N ARG A 297 12.84 27.59 29.88
CA ARG A 297 13.52 26.32 30.15
C ARG A 297 13.90 25.59 28.87
N LEU A 298 13.01 25.57 27.87
CA LEU A 298 13.27 24.98 26.57
C LEU A 298 14.48 25.64 25.89
N ARG A 299 14.50 26.99 25.83
CA ARG A 299 15.64 27.74 25.29
C ARG A 299 16.94 27.37 25.98
N GLN A 300 16.95 27.29 27.32
CA GLN A 300 18.14 26.90 28.06
C GLN A 300 18.63 25.51 27.65
N LEU A 301 17.74 24.52 27.62
CA LEU A 301 18.08 23.14 27.23
C LEU A 301 18.58 23.05 25.78
N LEU A 302 17.97 23.80 24.86
CA LEU A 302 18.41 23.86 23.46
C LEU A 302 19.77 24.54 23.32
N MET A 303 20.06 25.58 24.09
CA MET A 303 21.39 26.22 24.10
C MET A 303 22.46 25.33 24.74
N GLU A 304 22.10 24.48 25.71
CA GLU A 304 23.01 23.47 26.26
C GLU A 304 23.35 22.39 25.21
N GLU A 305 22.37 22.02 24.38
CA GLU A 305 22.54 20.99 23.35
C GLU A 305 23.23 21.51 22.07
N PHE A 306 22.81 22.69 21.62
CA PHE A 306 23.24 23.33 20.38
C PHE A 306 24.00 24.62 20.69
N ALA A 307 24.97 24.55 21.59
CA ALA A 307 25.70 25.72 22.10
C ALA A 307 26.31 26.62 21.01
N ASP A 308 26.68 26.01 19.88
CA ASP A 308 27.32 26.70 18.75
C ASP A 308 26.35 27.04 17.60
N ASP A 309 25.04 26.75 17.73
CA ASP A 309 24.06 26.85 16.65
C ASP A 309 22.77 27.55 17.10
N ASN A 310 22.88 28.86 17.31
CA ASN A 310 21.75 29.72 17.68
C ASN A 310 20.64 29.74 16.62
N GLU A 311 20.96 29.46 15.35
CA GLU A 311 19.98 29.41 14.28
C GLU A 311 19.03 28.23 14.49
N LYS A 312 19.55 27.04 14.77
CA LYS A 312 18.73 25.87 15.14
C LYS A 312 17.90 26.11 16.39
N VAL A 313 18.47 26.72 17.43
CA VAL A 313 17.72 27.04 18.65
C VAL A 313 16.52 27.94 18.34
N ASN A 314 16.72 28.99 17.54
CA ASN A 314 15.66 29.91 17.16
C ASN A 314 14.64 29.25 16.23
N TYR A 315 15.08 28.38 15.32
CA TYR A 315 14.19 27.62 14.44
C TYR A 315 13.23 26.74 15.25
N VAL A 316 13.76 25.94 16.18
CA VAL A 316 12.93 25.08 17.04
C VAL A 316 11.97 25.93 17.88
N LEU A 317 12.45 27.00 18.52
CA LEU A 317 11.59 27.88 19.31
C LEU A 317 10.55 28.65 18.48
N GLY A 318 10.75 28.81 17.18
CA GLY A 318 9.78 29.42 16.28
C GLY A 318 8.64 28.47 15.89
N ALA A 319 8.84 27.17 16.05
CA ALA A 319 7.89 26.12 15.66
C ALA A 319 6.98 25.63 16.81
N VAL A 320 7.27 26.01 18.07
CA VAL A 320 6.52 25.60 19.29
C VAL A 320 6.19 26.75 20.22
#